data_AF-A0A7J2RAY8-F1
#
_entry.id   AF-A0A7J2RAY8-F1
#
_cell.length_a   1.000
_cell.length_b   1.000
_cell.length_c   1.000
_cell.angle_alpha   90.00
_cell.angle_beta   90.00
_cell.angle_gamma   90.00
#
_symmetry.space_group_name_H-M   'P 1'
#
loop_
_entity.id
_entity.type
_entity.pdbx_description
1 polymer ?
#
loop_
_entity_poly.entity_id
_entity_poly.type
_entity_poly.pdbx_seq_one_letter_code
_entity_poly.pdbx_strand_id
1 'polypeptide(L)' 'MKDTRFIDEDGKALMLGNEALVRGCLEAGVSYVSQYPGTPTSDIGEYFHQVLRENPEIREYLVHHWL' A
#
# COMPACT_ATOMS: atom_id res chain seq x y z
N MET A 1 1.51 -11.29 -9.04
CA MET A 1 2.90 -11.68 -8.68
C MET A 1 3.13 -11.22 -7.25
N LYS A 2 3.80 -11.99 -6.39
CA LYS A 2 4.04 -11.54 -5.01
C LYS A 2 5.01 -10.35 -5.01
N ASP A 3 4.66 -9.30 -4.29
CA ASP A 3 5.53 -8.15 -4.09
C ASP A 3 6.65 -8.52 -3.11
N THR A 4 7.89 -8.45 -3.57
CA THR A 4 9.09 -8.81 -2.81
C THR A 4 9.70 -7.62 -2.07
N ARG A 5 9.13 -6.42 -2.18
CA ARG A 5 9.66 -5.23 -1.47
C ARG A 5 9.39 -5.27 0.03
N PHE A 6 8.46 -6.11 0.46
CA PHE A 6 7.95 -6.16 1.83
C PHE A 6 8.30 -7.47 2.55
N ILE A 7 9.26 -8.25 2.07
CA ILE A 7 9.62 -9.56 2.64
C ILE A 7 11.06 -9.57 3.17
N ASP A 8 11.32 -10.35 4.21
CA ASP A 8 12.65 -10.66 4.74
C ASP A 8 13.42 -11.67 3.86
N GLU A 9 14.62 -12.03 4.30
CA GLU A 9 15.51 -12.99 3.61
C GLU A 9 14.91 -14.41 3.49
N ASP A 10 14.00 -14.78 4.39
CA ASP A 10 13.26 -16.04 4.39
C ASP A 10 11.95 -15.97 3.57
N GLY A 11 11.67 -14.81 2.96
CA GLY A 11 10.46 -14.56 2.17
C GLY A 11 9.19 -14.37 3.00
N LYS A 12 9.31 -14.03 4.28
CA LYS A 12 8.21 -13.75 5.21
C LYS A 12 8.10 -12.26 5.48
N ALA A 13 6.92 -11.84 5.93
CA ALA A 13 6.67 -10.47 6.32
C ALA A 13 5.78 -10.49 7.56
N LEU A 14 6.18 -9.77 8.61
CA LEU A 14 5.29 -9.43 9.71
C LEU A 14 4.68 -8.08 9.41
N MET A 15 3.37 -8.04 9.17
CA MET A 15 2.65 -6.84 8.74
C MET A 15 1.44 -6.60 9.63
N LEU A 16 1.07 -5.33 9.82
CA LEU A 16 -0.26 -5.00 10.32
C LEU A 16 -1.32 -5.30 9.24
N GLY A 17 -2.58 -5.51 9.65
CA GLY A 17 -3.67 -5.79 8.72
C GLY A 17 -3.86 -4.68 7.67
N ASN A 18 -3.75 -3.42 8.08
CA ASN A 18 -3.84 -2.25 7.19
C ASN A 18 -2.68 -2.23 6.17
N GLU A 19 -1.47 -2.59 6.58
CA GLU A 19 -0.30 -2.67 5.71
C GLU A 19 -0.45 -3.82 4.69
N ALA A 20 -0.94 -4.98 5.15
CA ALA A 20 -1.21 -6.13 4.30
C ALA A 20 -2.29 -5.84 3.25
N LEU A 21 -3.31 -5.02 3.60
CA LEU A 21 -4.31 -4.52 2.65
C LEU A 21 -3.64 -3.70 1.53
N VAL A 22 -2.78 -2.73 1.88
CA VAL A 22 -2.08 -1.88 0.90
C VAL A 22 -1.26 -2.75 -0.06
N ARG A 23 -0.49 -3.70 0.46
CA ARG A 23 0.24 -4.68 -0.36
C ARG A 23 -0.70 -5.47 -1.27
N GLY A 24 -1.83 -5.95 -0.75
CA GLY A 24 -2.83 -6.66 -1.52
C GLY A 24 -3.37 -5.83 -2.69
N CYS A 25 -3.62 -4.54 -2.49
CA CYS A 25 -4.02 -3.63 -3.56
C CYS A 25 -2.95 -3.52 -4.66
N LEU A 26 -1.68 -3.40 -4.28
CA LEU A 26 -0.57 -3.34 -5.25
C LEU A 26 -0.45 -4.64 -6.05
N GLU A 27 -0.49 -5.79 -5.37
CA GLU A 27 -0.39 -7.11 -6.01
C GLU A 27 -1.59 -7.42 -6.92
N ALA A 28 -2.77 -6.87 -6.60
CA ALA A 28 -3.98 -6.97 -7.40
C ALA A 28 -4.01 -6.01 -8.61
N GLY A 29 -3.02 -5.11 -8.73
CA GLY A 29 -2.98 -4.12 -9.81
C GLY A 29 -4.01 -3.01 -9.67
N VAL A 30 -4.38 -2.63 -8.44
CA VAL A 30 -5.26 -1.49 -8.18
C VAL A 30 -4.58 -0.21 -8.70
N SER A 31 -5.31 0.56 -9.49
CA SER A 31 -4.85 1.84 -10.07
C SER A 31 -5.49 3.08 -9.44
N TYR A 32 -6.52 2.91 -8.60
CA TYR A 32 -7.18 4.01 -7.93
C TYR A 32 -7.65 3.61 -6.52
N VAL A 33 -7.31 4.42 -5.53
CA VAL A 33 -7.76 4.26 -4.14
C VAL A 33 -8.28 5.60 -3.65
N SER A 34 -9.51 5.59 -3.13
CA SER A 34 -10.10 6.75 -2.46
C SER A 34 -10.39 6.39 -1.02
N GLN A 35 -10.08 7.29 -0.10
CA GLN A 35 -10.26 7.06 1.32
C GLN A 35 -10.73 8.32 2.02
N TYR A 36 -11.61 8.15 3.00
CA TYR A 36 -11.96 9.20 3.95
C TYR A 36 -11.19 8.96 5.24
N PRO A 37 -10.50 9.97 5.81
CA PRO A 37 -9.68 9.79 7.00
C PRO A 37 -10.51 9.47 8.23
N GLY A 38 -9.98 8.61 9.11
CA GLY A 38 -10.59 8.26 10.38
C GLY A 38 -10.05 6.95 10.93
N THR A 39 -9.91 6.86 12.26
CA THR A 39 -9.52 5.62 12.94
C THR A 39 -10.64 4.58 12.80
N PRO A 40 -10.33 3.31 12.48
CA PRO A 40 -9.02 2.63 12.44
C PRO A 40 -8.34 2.62 11.05
N THR A 41 -8.83 3.38 10.09
CA THR A 41 -8.41 3.32 8.68
C THR A 41 -7.41 4.40 8.27
N SER A 42 -7.11 5.38 9.12
CA SER A 42 -6.14 6.44 8.82
C SER A 42 -4.76 5.90 8.39
N ASP A 43 -4.30 4.82 9.02
CA ASP A 43 -3.00 4.20 8.73
C ASP A 43 -2.91 3.64 7.32
N ILE A 44 -4.03 3.19 6.73
CA ILE A 44 -4.07 2.71 5.33
C ILE A 44 -3.58 3.83 4.40
N GLY A 45 -4.02 5.05 4.67
CA GLY A 45 -3.63 6.22 3.92
C GLY A 45 -2.16 6.57 4.07
N GLU A 46 -1.63 6.46 5.29
CA GLU A 46 -0.19 6.66 5.54
C GLU A 46 0.65 5.61 4.79
N TYR A 47 0.24 4.35 4.80
CA TYR A 47 0.94 3.28 4.07
C TYR A 47 0.92 3.51 2.56
N PHE A 48 -0.21 3.87 1.96
CA PHE A 48 -0.25 4.23 0.53
C PHE A 48 0.68 5.42 0.23
N HIS A 49 0.65 6.45 1.08
CA HIS A 49 1.50 7.61 0.89
C HIS A 49 2.98 7.26 1.00
N GLN A 50 3.36 6.41 1.97
CA GLN A 50 4.72 5.92 2.13
C GLN A 50 5.19 5.13 0.90
N VAL A 51 4.39 4.16 0.45
CA VAL A 51 4.70 3.34 -0.73
C VAL A 51 4.91 4.23 -1.97
N LEU A 52 4.01 5.17 -2.23
CA LEU A 52 4.09 6.08 -3.37
C LEU A 52 5.28 7.03 -3.29
N ARG A 53 5.75 7.37 -2.08
CA ARG A 53 6.93 8.20 -1.88
C ARG A 53 8.22 7.41 -2.11
N GLU A 54 8.26 6.15 -1.69
CA GLU A 54 9.44 5.29 -1.77
C GLU A 54 9.59 4.60 -3.13
N ASN A 55 8.50 4.49 -3.90
CA ASN A 55 8.44 3.79 -5.19
C ASN A 55 7.80 4.71 -6.26
N PRO A 56 8.55 5.69 -6.81
CA PRO A 56 8.00 6.66 -7.76
C PRO A 56 7.35 6.04 -9.00
N GLU A 57 7.81 4.86 -9.44
CA GLU A 57 7.23 4.13 -10.56
C GLU A 57 5.79 3.65 -10.31
N ILE A 58 5.39 3.47 -9.04
CA ILE A 58 3.99 3.15 -8.70
C ILE A 58 3.09 4.36 -8.95
N ARG A 59 3.60 5.58 -8.72
CA ARG A 59 2.81 6.82 -8.89
C ARG A 59 2.37 7.04 -10.33
N GLU A 60 3.05 6.45 -11.30
CA GLU A 60 2.67 6.51 -12.72
C GLU A 60 1.34 5.78 -13.01
N TYR A 61 0.92 4.82 -12.18
CA TYR A 61 -0.28 4.02 -12.43
C TYR A 61 -1.26 3.90 -11.26
N LEU A 62 -0.87 4.24 -10.02
CA LEU A 62 -1.75 4.26 -8.85
C LEU A 62 -2.00 5.69 -8.38
N VAL A 63 -3.25 6.11 -8.40
CA VAL A 63 -3.70 7.37 -7.82
C VAL A 63 -4.33 7.11 -6.45
N HIS A 64 -3.85 7.83 -5.44
CA HIS A 64 -4.40 7.80 -4.09
C HIS A 64 -5.05 9.15 -3.77
N HIS A 65 -6.36 9.12 -3.52
CA HIS A 65 -7.17 10.31 -3.27
C HIS A 65 -7.68 10.34 -1.83
N TRP A 66 -7.42 11.46 -1.15
CA TRP A 66 -7.93 11.75 0.18
C TRP A 66 -9.24 12.54 0.05
N LEU A 67 -10.31 12.01 0.64
CA LEU A 67 -11.64 12.62 0.76
C LEU A 67 -11.78 13.44 2.04
#